data_AF-A0A674GYJ3-F1
#
_entry.id   AF-A0A674GYJ3-F1
#
_cell.length_a   1.000
_cell.length_b   1.000
_cell.length_c   1.000
_cell.angle_alpha   90.00
_cell.angle_beta   90.00
_cell.angle_gamma   90.00
#
_symmetry.space_group_name_H-M   'P 1'
#
loop_
_entity.id
_entity.type
_entity.pdbx_description
1 polymer ?
#
loop_
_entity_poly.entity_id
_entity_poly.type
_entity_poly.pdbx_seq_one_letter_code
_entity_poly.pdbx_strand_id
1 'polypeptide(L)'
;SFVPPKREGPPELSYFGRAHKTGDFFTYDDVFRIPEDYDQYLPRCDRKHAKAHGLKINEEEMARTVPVLTSSEYGKRIHEPLDPATGEHARVYSVYAAIYGEGSRPAQ
;
A
#
# COMPACT_ATOMS: atom_id res chain seq x y z
N SER A 1 -4.35 8.44 22.48
CA SER A 1 -4.93 7.24 21.84
C SER A 1 -3.79 6.31 21.44
N PHE A 2 -3.69 5.13 22.05
CA PHE A 2 -2.67 4.13 21.68
C PHE A 2 -3.23 3.28 20.54
N VAL A 3 -2.57 3.35 19.37
CA VAL A 3 -2.87 2.47 18.24
C VAL A 3 -1.88 1.31 18.31
N PRO A 4 -2.35 0.06 18.50
CA PRO A 4 -1.46 -1.09 18.56
C PRO A 4 -0.63 -1.21 17.27
N PRO A 5 0.69 -1.45 17.37
CA PRO A 5 1.57 -1.52 16.21
C PRO A 5 1.34 -2.77 15.36
N LYS A 6 0.61 -3.78 15.86
CA LYS A 6 0.24 -4.98 15.13
C LYS A 6 -1.26 -5.21 15.25
N ARG A 7 -1.87 -5.61 14.15
CA ARG A 7 -3.30 -5.97 14.10
C ARG A 7 -3.42 -7.49 14.16
N GLU A 8 -3.66 -8.02 15.35
CA GLU A 8 -4.05 -9.41 15.54
C GLU A 8 -5.57 -9.45 15.63
N GLY A 9 -6.25 -9.72 14.51
CA GLY A 9 -7.70 -9.75 14.46
C GLY A 9 -8.22 -10.44 13.21
N PRO A 10 -9.49 -10.89 13.22
CA PRO A 10 -10.07 -11.62 12.10
C PRO A 10 -10.04 -10.80 10.80
N PRO A 11 -9.86 -11.44 9.63
CA PRO A 11 -9.76 -10.77 8.33
C PRO A 11 -11.02 -9.95 7.97
N GLU A 12 -12.16 -10.24 8.59
CA GLU A 12 -13.40 -9.48 8.45
C GLU A 12 -13.30 -8.02 8.89
N LEU A 13 -12.29 -7.69 9.70
CA LEU A 13 -12.02 -6.33 10.15
C LEU A 13 -11.09 -5.57 9.18
N SER A 14 -10.42 -6.25 8.24
CA SER A 14 -9.58 -5.62 7.21
C SER A 14 -10.44 -4.79 6.25
N TYR A 15 -9.90 -3.66 5.80
CA TYR A 15 -10.54 -2.83 4.77
C TYR A 15 -10.69 -3.61 3.45
N PHE A 16 -9.67 -4.38 3.10
CA PHE A 16 -9.58 -5.11 1.84
C PHE A 16 -10.05 -6.57 1.95
N GLY A 17 -9.99 -7.18 3.13
CA GLY A 17 -10.38 -8.57 3.38
C GLY A 17 -11.85 -8.78 3.74
N ARG A 18 -12.64 -7.70 3.87
CA ARG A 18 -14.03 -7.80 4.30
C ARG A 18 -14.89 -8.42 3.20
N ALA A 19 -15.57 -9.52 3.53
CA ALA A 19 -16.59 -10.10 2.66
C ALA A 19 -17.70 -9.07 2.39
N HIS A 20 -18.16 -8.99 1.14
CA HIS A 20 -19.29 -8.14 0.80
C HIS A 20 -20.53 -8.66 1.54
N LYS A 21 -21.14 -7.83 2.38
CA LYS A 21 -22.40 -8.19 3.04
C LYS A 21 -23.50 -8.21 1.98
N THR A 22 -23.94 -9.38 1.59
CA THR A 22 -25.14 -9.59 0.76
C THR A 22 -26.31 -9.80 1.72
N GLY A 23 -26.97 -8.71 2.10
CA GLY A 23 -28.19 -8.74 2.88
C GLY A 23 -29.12 -7.62 2.44
N ASP A 24 -30.42 -7.79 2.66
CA ASP A 24 -31.40 -6.74 2.40
C ASP A 24 -31.04 -5.51 3.23
N PHE A 25 -30.68 -4.44 2.54
CA PHE A 25 -30.18 -3.23 3.15
C PHE A 25 -31.25 -2.14 3.09
N PHE A 26 -31.78 -1.75 4.25
CA PHE A 26 -32.69 -0.62 4.36
C PHE A 26 -31.92 0.68 4.51
N THR A 27 -32.11 1.61 3.56
CA THR A 27 -31.40 2.90 3.53
C THR A 27 -31.56 3.71 4.82
N TYR A 28 -32.73 3.62 5.45
CA TYR A 28 -32.99 4.26 6.74
C TYR A 28 -32.02 3.76 7.82
N ASP A 29 -31.82 2.45 7.91
CA ASP A 29 -31.03 1.85 8.97
C ASP A 29 -29.54 2.21 8.86
N ASP A 30 -28.90 2.28 7.69
CA ASP A 30 -27.48 2.76 7.66
C ASP A 30 -27.38 4.26 7.92
N VAL A 31 -28.30 5.09 7.39
CA VAL A 31 -28.20 6.54 7.55
C VAL A 31 -28.33 6.93 9.02
N PHE A 32 -29.20 6.22 9.77
CA PHE A 32 -29.43 6.46 11.19
C PHE A 32 -28.72 5.47 12.11
N ARG A 33 -27.81 4.63 11.61
CA ARG A 33 -27.03 3.72 12.46
C ARG A 33 -26.05 4.51 13.32
N ILE A 34 -26.44 4.77 14.56
CA ILE A 34 -25.50 5.22 15.58
C ILE A 34 -24.77 3.97 16.08
N PRO A 35 -23.43 3.87 15.93
CA PRO A 35 -22.70 2.75 16.49
C PRO A 35 -22.84 2.76 18.02
N GLU A 36 -23.03 1.59 18.64
CA GLU A 36 -23.27 1.47 20.09
C GLU A 36 -22.17 2.13 20.94
N ASP A 37 -20.93 2.15 20.43
CA ASP A 37 -19.76 2.76 21.08
C ASP A 37 -19.53 4.24 20.67
N TYR A 38 -20.55 4.93 20.16
CA TYR A 38 -20.41 6.31 19.68
C TYR A 38 -20.30 7.31 20.84
N ASP A 39 -19.09 7.77 21.12
CA ASP A 39 -18.87 8.88 22.03
C ASP A 39 -18.95 10.23 21.30
N GLN A 40 -20.03 10.97 21.56
CA GLN A 40 -20.27 12.30 21.03
C GLN A 40 -19.34 13.39 21.60
N TYR A 41 -18.61 13.11 22.67
CA TYR A 41 -17.71 14.06 23.31
C TYR A 41 -16.27 13.95 22.78
N LEU A 42 -15.93 12.83 22.13
CA LEU A 42 -14.64 12.66 21.46
C LEU A 42 -14.49 13.61 20.26
N PRO A 43 -13.31 14.23 20.02
CA PRO A 43 -13.04 15.03 18.82
C PRO A 43 -13.17 14.20 17.53
N ARG A 44 -13.57 14.85 16.41
CA ARG A 44 -13.84 14.18 15.13
C ARG A 44 -12.64 13.35 14.61
N CYS A 45 -11.42 13.85 14.81
CA CYS A 45 -10.19 13.16 14.41
C CYS A 45 -9.97 11.87 15.19
N ASP A 46 -10.29 11.85 16.48
CA ASP A 46 -10.16 10.68 17.35
C ASP A 46 -11.34 9.72 17.22
N ARG A 47 -12.54 10.20 16.84
CA ARG A 47 -13.71 9.34 16.56
C ARG A 47 -13.46 8.30 15.47
N LYS A 48 -12.72 8.68 14.42
CA LYS A 48 -12.42 7.77 13.29
C LYS A 48 -11.52 6.61 13.70
N HIS A 49 -10.79 6.76 14.81
CA HIS A 49 -9.88 5.78 15.38
C HIS A 49 -10.36 5.27 16.75
N ALA A 50 -11.60 5.58 17.16
CA ALA A 50 -12.11 5.30 18.50
C ALA A 50 -12.08 3.81 18.87
N LYS A 51 -12.08 2.91 17.89
CA LYS A 51 -11.89 1.47 18.13
C LYS A 51 -10.42 1.05 18.30
N ALA A 52 -9.48 1.99 18.39
CA ALA A 52 -8.03 1.79 18.42
C ALA A 52 -7.44 0.96 17.27
N HIS A 53 -8.27 0.50 16.33
CA HIS A 53 -7.88 -0.19 15.12
C HIS A 53 -7.47 0.86 14.09
N GLY A 54 -6.21 1.29 14.13
CA GLY A 54 -5.62 2.10 13.07
C GLY A 54 -5.78 1.41 11.71
N LEU A 55 -5.96 2.20 10.65
CA LEU A 55 -6.03 1.69 9.29
C LEU A 55 -4.60 1.51 8.77
N LYS A 56 -4.09 0.28 8.78
CA LYS A 56 -2.82 -0.06 8.13
C LYS A 56 -3.05 -0.46 6.68
N ILE A 57 -3.50 0.50 5.87
CA ILE A 57 -3.93 0.28 4.49
C ILE A 57 -2.82 -0.38 3.67
N ASN A 58 -1.58 0.11 3.78
CA ASN A 58 -0.46 -0.42 3.01
C ASN A 58 -0.19 -1.90 3.34
N GLU A 59 -0.04 -2.26 4.63
CA GLU A 59 0.22 -3.65 5.01
C GLU A 59 -0.91 -4.60 4.56
N GLU A 60 -2.17 -4.16 4.65
CA GLU A 60 -3.32 -4.94 4.18
C GLU A 60 -3.38 -5.07 2.65
N GLU A 61 -2.97 -4.02 1.93
CA GLU A 61 -2.90 -4.03 0.48
C GLU A 61 -1.80 -4.98 -0.02
N MET A 62 -0.64 -4.98 0.64
CA MET A 62 0.50 -5.87 0.34
C MET A 62 0.24 -7.34 0.68
N ALA A 63 -0.64 -7.62 1.65
CA ALA A 63 -1.02 -8.98 2.00
C ALA A 63 -1.93 -9.64 0.95
N ARG A 64 -2.51 -8.88 0.00
CA ARG A 64 -3.33 -9.45 -1.07
C ARG A 64 -2.47 -10.21 -2.07
N THR A 65 -3.00 -11.34 -2.54
CA THR A 65 -2.37 -12.14 -3.61
C THR A 65 -2.35 -11.39 -4.95
N VAL A 66 -3.37 -10.58 -5.22
CA VAL A 66 -3.49 -9.78 -6.43
C VAL A 66 -3.64 -8.29 -6.04
N PRO A 67 -2.76 -7.41 -6.54
CA PRO A 67 -2.81 -5.99 -6.21
C PRO A 67 -4.04 -5.30 -6.84
N VAL A 68 -4.50 -4.22 -6.21
CA VAL A 68 -5.64 -3.41 -6.68
C VAL A 68 -5.20 -2.50 -7.82
N LEU A 69 -6.09 -2.18 -8.77
CA LEU A 69 -5.80 -1.23 -9.86
C LEU A 69 -5.29 0.14 -9.39
N THR A 70 -5.75 0.61 -8.23
CA THR A 70 -5.32 1.87 -7.61
C THR A 70 -4.01 1.76 -6.84
N SER A 71 -3.49 0.54 -6.67
CA SER A 71 -2.24 0.32 -5.94
C SER A 71 -1.07 0.83 -6.76
N SER A 72 -0.04 1.33 -6.07
CA SER A 72 1.19 1.75 -6.74
C SER A 72 2.02 0.59 -7.28
N GLU A 73 1.74 -0.64 -6.84
CA GLU A 73 2.41 -1.86 -7.27
C GLU A 73 1.75 -2.49 -8.49
N TYR A 74 0.46 -2.27 -8.70
CA TYR A 74 -0.24 -2.83 -9.84
C TYR A 74 0.42 -2.40 -11.15
N GLY A 75 0.70 -3.41 -11.99
CA GLY A 75 1.40 -3.22 -13.27
C GLY A 75 2.93 -3.13 -13.17
N LYS A 76 3.52 -3.05 -11.97
CA LYS A 76 4.98 -3.09 -11.81
C LYS A 76 5.46 -4.54 -11.81
N ARG A 77 6.20 -4.93 -12.86
CA ARG A 77 6.90 -6.22 -12.95
C ARG A 77 8.38 -6.07 -12.61
N ILE A 78 8.69 -5.68 -11.37
CA ILE A 78 10.08 -5.39 -10.95
C ILE A 78 10.96 -6.65 -10.99
N HIS A 79 10.42 -7.80 -10.59
CA HIS A 79 11.16 -9.06 -10.51
C HIS A 79 11.19 -9.85 -11.82
N GLU A 80 10.31 -9.53 -12.77
CA GLU A 80 10.18 -10.25 -14.04
C GLU A 80 9.80 -9.28 -15.17
N PRO A 81 10.73 -8.37 -15.55
CA PRO A 81 10.47 -7.44 -16.64
C PRO A 81 10.20 -8.23 -17.93
N LEU A 82 9.09 -7.90 -18.61
CA LEU A 82 8.69 -8.57 -19.85
C LEU A 82 9.74 -8.37 -20.95
N ASP A 83 10.35 -7.19 -20.97
CA ASP A 83 11.42 -6.82 -21.88
C ASP A 83 12.67 -6.52 -21.03
N PRO A 84 13.64 -7.44 -20.94
CA PRO A 84 14.88 -7.17 -20.25
C PRO A 84 15.58 -6.02 -20.98
N ALA A 85 16.13 -5.05 -20.25
CA ALA A 85 16.89 -3.97 -20.86
C ALA A 85 18.18 -4.55 -21.46
N THR A 86 18.11 -4.98 -22.73
CA THR A 86 19.27 -5.46 -23.48
C THR A 86 20.17 -4.25 -23.71
N GLY A 87 21.23 -4.14 -22.91
CA GLY A 87 22.18 -3.03 -22.95
C GLY A 87 23.02 -2.95 -24.23
N GLU A 88 22.52 -3.47 -25.35
CA GLU A 88 23.18 -3.54 -26.67
C GLU A 88 23.57 -2.16 -27.20
N HIS A 89 22.81 -1.13 -26.81
CA HIS A 89 23.07 0.27 -27.17
C HIS A 89 23.34 1.15 -25.95
N ALA A 90 23.86 0.57 -24.86
CA ALA A 90 24.29 1.35 -23.71
C ALA A 90 25.44 2.29 -24.11
N ARG A 91 25.39 3.54 -23.64
CA ARG A 91 26.50 4.48 -23.82
C ARG A 91 27.72 3.97 -23.05
N VAL A 92 28.66 3.37 -23.76
CA VAL A 92 29.97 3.01 -23.22
C VAL A 92 30.79 4.31 -23.12
N TYR A 93 31.36 4.59 -21.95
CA TYR A 93 32.33 5.68 -21.76
C TYR A 93 33.65 5.35 -22.49
N SER A 94 33.61 5.31 -23.83
CA SER A 94 34.75 4.99 -24.67
C SER A 94 35.80 6.09 -24.63
N VAL A 95 35.39 7.35 -24.55
CA VAL A 95 36.31 8.50 -24.60
C VAL A 95 37.23 8.55 -23.37
N TYR A 96 36.68 8.34 -22.17
CA TYR A 96 37.49 8.37 -20.95
C TYR A 96 38.48 7.20 -20.89
N ALA A 97 38.02 5.99 -21.21
CA ALA A 97 38.88 4.80 -21.30
C ALA A 97 39.95 4.94 -22.41
N ALA A 98 39.62 5.57 -23.54
CA ALA A 98 40.58 5.83 -24.61
C ALA A 98 41.65 6.87 -24.23
N ILE A 99 41.30 7.87 -23.42
CA ILE A 99 42.23 8.92 -22.99
C ILE A 99 43.13 8.46 -21.84
N TYR A 100 42.59 7.75 -20.85
CA TYR A 100 43.29 7.47 -19.59
C TYR A 100 43.61 5.99 -19.35
N GLY A 101 43.23 5.09 -20.26
CA GLY A 101 43.47 3.65 -20.18
C GLY A 101 42.44 2.91 -19.32
N GLU A 102 42.28 1.61 -19.59
CA GLU A 102 41.41 0.71 -18.83
C GLU A 102 41.87 0.66 -17.35
N GLY A 103 40.98 1.07 -16.44
CA GLY A 103 41.24 1.06 -14.98
C GLY A 103 41.41 2.44 -14.35
N SER A 104 41.51 3.50 -15.15
CA SER A 104 41.35 4.87 -14.62
C SER A 104 39.88 5.09 -14.19
N ARG A 105 39.66 5.57 -12.96
CA ARG A 105 38.34 6.04 -12.51
C ARG A 105 38.41 7.56 -12.42
N PRO A 106 37.41 8.31 -12.92
CA PRO A 106 37.37 9.73 -12.67
C PRO A 106 37.27 9.96 -11.17
N ALA A 107 38.13 10.84 -10.63
CA ALA A 107 38.04 11.26 -9.23
C ALA A 107 36.65 11.87 -8.98
N GLN A 108 35.99 11.45 -7.90
CA GLN A 108 34.70 11.99 -7.45
C GLN A 108 34.85 13.42 -6.93
#